data_AF-A0A073CPR7-F1
#
_entry.id   AF-A0A073CPR7-F1
#
_cell.length_a   1.000
_cell.length_b   1.000
_cell.length_c   1.000
_cell.angle_alpha   90.00
_cell.angle_beta   90.00
_cell.angle_gamma   90.00
#
_symmetry.space_group_name_H-M   'P 1'
#
loop_
_entity.id
_entity.type
_entity.pdbx_description
1 polymer ?
#
loop_
_entity_poly.entity_id
_entity_poly.type
_entity_poly.pdbx_seq_one_letter_code
_entity_poly.pdbx_strand_id
1 'polypeptide(L)'
;MYILDTDHLTILQRGGQLAQQLKYKLADLDPNQVFTTIITYEEQTRGWLSYIAKQSSMDRWSNLINLYEGNPFYLKTIANSIRSVFNGYISDFLAENELIITKDIQTNLQLLFKGLSLIEQKIVIKLSNSEQFLSREELKTSLDLSSTDLINSLESLQNRYLLMKITEDKIMFILSPVFREYVRNCCKD
;
A
#
# COMPACT_ATOMS: atom_id res chain seq x y z
N MET A 1 -26.55 -3.87 -2.35
CA MET A 1 -25.27 -4.22 -3.01
C MET A 1 -25.20 -3.49 -4.34
N TYR A 2 -24.23 -2.59 -4.47
CA TYR A 2 -23.97 -1.79 -5.65
C TYR A 2 -22.61 -2.20 -6.22
N ILE A 3 -22.57 -2.60 -7.49
CA ILE A 3 -21.33 -2.95 -8.17
C ILE A 3 -20.99 -1.83 -9.13
N LEU A 4 -19.86 -1.17 -8.92
CA LEU A 4 -19.29 -0.19 -9.83
C LEU A 4 -18.58 -0.92 -10.97
N ASP A 5 -18.95 -0.57 -12.21
CA ASP A 5 -18.27 -1.03 -13.41
C ASP A 5 -17.15 -0.05 -13.83
N THR A 6 -16.55 -0.34 -14.98
CA THR A 6 -15.41 0.37 -15.55
C THR A 6 -15.73 1.84 -15.88
N ASP A 7 -16.97 2.17 -16.25
CA ASP A 7 -17.38 3.53 -16.55
C ASP A 7 -17.52 4.37 -15.28
N HIS A 8 -18.10 3.80 -14.22
CA HIS A 8 -18.19 4.46 -12.93
C HIS A 8 -16.80 4.82 -12.39
N LEU A 9 -15.86 3.87 -12.45
CA LEU A 9 -14.48 4.11 -12.03
C LEU A 9 -13.78 5.14 -12.93
N THR A 10 -14.00 5.09 -14.25
CA THR A 10 -13.44 6.05 -15.20
C THR A 10 -13.94 7.48 -14.92
N ILE A 11 -15.24 7.64 -14.64
CA ILE A 11 -15.85 8.92 -14.27
C ILE A 11 -15.21 9.44 -12.98
N LEU A 12 -15.14 8.61 -11.94
CA LEU A 12 -14.51 8.99 -10.67
C LEU A 12 -13.04 9.39 -10.85
N GLN A 13 -12.31 8.71 -11.72
CA GLN A 13 -10.92 8.99 -12.02
C GLN A 13 -10.71 10.28 -12.83
N ARG A 14 -11.56 10.56 -13.81
CA ARG A 14 -11.47 11.77 -14.64
C ARG A 14 -11.88 13.04 -13.88
N GLY A 15 -12.71 12.90 -12.84
CA GLY A 15 -13.22 14.03 -12.07
C GLY A 15 -14.31 14.81 -12.83
N GLY A 16 -14.55 16.04 -12.41
CA GLY A 16 -15.58 16.91 -12.99
C GLY A 16 -16.99 16.69 -12.42
N GLN A 17 -17.99 17.28 -13.07
CA GLN A 17 -19.36 17.36 -12.55
C GLN A 17 -20.01 15.98 -12.38
N LEU A 18 -19.84 15.07 -13.33
CA LEU A 18 -20.37 13.71 -13.25
C LEU A 18 -19.73 12.92 -12.10
N ALA A 19 -18.42 13.07 -11.90
CA ALA A 19 -17.72 12.46 -10.77
C ALA A 19 -18.23 12.99 -9.44
N GLN A 20 -18.49 14.29 -9.35
CA GLN A 20 -19.03 14.91 -8.13
C GLN A 20 -20.44 14.40 -7.83
N GLN A 21 -21.30 14.30 -8.84
CA GLN A 21 -22.64 13.72 -8.69
C GLN A 21 -22.58 12.26 -8.22
N LEU A 22 -21.67 11.47 -8.80
CA LEU A 22 -21.50 10.08 -8.39
C LEU A 22 -20.95 9.98 -6.97
N LYS A 23 -19.98 10.81 -6.58
CA LYS A 23 -19.47 10.88 -5.19
C LYS A 23 -20.56 11.22 -4.18
N TYR A 24 -21.43 12.19 -4.48
CA TYR A 24 -22.57 12.51 -3.62
C TYR A 24 -23.53 11.33 -3.46
N LYS A 25 -23.84 10.63 -4.56
CA LYS A 25 -24.69 9.43 -4.49
C LYS A 25 -24.04 8.31 -3.69
N LEU A 26 -22.72 8.13 -3.81
CA LEU A 26 -21.97 7.11 -3.07
C LEU A 26 -21.82 7.45 -1.58
N ALA A 27 -21.78 8.73 -1.21
CA ALA A 27 -21.63 9.17 0.17
C ALA A 27 -22.82 8.80 1.07
N ASP A 28 -24.02 8.69 0.50
CA ASP A 28 -25.25 8.27 1.19
C ASP A 28 -25.38 6.74 1.33
N LEU A 29 -24.47 5.98 0.72
CA LEU A 29 -24.50 4.51 0.77
C LEU A 29 -23.62 3.99 1.91
N ASP A 30 -24.04 2.86 2.49
CA ASP A 30 -23.18 2.06 3.36
C ASP A 30 -21.94 1.60 2.56
N PRO A 31 -20.71 1.96 2.97
CA PRO A 31 -19.49 1.55 2.28
C PRO A 31 -19.35 0.04 2.13
N ASN A 32 -19.92 -0.74 3.06
CA ASN A 32 -19.92 -2.21 3.01
C ASN A 32 -20.89 -2.78 1.97
N GLN A 33 -21.66 -1.93 1.28
CA GLN A 33 -22.56 -2.32 0.21
C GLN A 33 -22.08 -1.90 -1.18
N VAL A 34 -20.94 -1.21 -1.29
CA VAL A 34 -20.38 -0.72 -2.56
C VAL A 34 -19.14 -1.55 -2.92
N PHE A 35 -19.16 -2.15 -4.10
CA PHE A 35 -18.13 -3.07 -4.57
C PHE A 35 -17.67 -2.73 -5.98
N THR A 36 -16.51 -3.22 -6.39
CA THR A 36 -16.05 -3.27 -7.78
C THR A 36 -15.68 -4.71 -8.11
N THR A 37 -15.80 -5.12 -9.37
CA THR A 37 -15.33 -6.45 -9.78
C THR A 37 -13.81 -6.45 -9.99
N ILE A 38 -13.17 -7.62 -9.87
CA ILE A 38 -11.75 -7.81 -10.18
C ILE A 38 -11.48 -7.49 -11.65
N ILE A 39 -12.40 -7.84 -12.56
CA ILE A 39 -12.28 -7.57 -13.99
C ILE A 39 -12.30 -6.06 -14.24
N THR A 40 -13.27 -5.35 -13.64
CA THR A 40 -13.36 -3.89 -13.71
C THR A 40 -12.09 -3.21 -13.21
N TYR A 41 -11.52 -3.71 -12.12
CA TYR A 41 -10.26 -3.20 -11.60
C TYR A 41 -9.09 -3.48 -12.55
N GLU A 42 -9.00 -4.69 -13.09
CA GLU A 42 -7.99 -5.09 -14.07
C GLU A 42 -8.05 -4.19 -15.32
N GLU A 43 -9.24 -3.98 -15.89
CA GLU A 43 -9.47 -3.11 -17.05
C GLU A 43 -9.00 -1.67 -16.80
N GLN A 44 -9.31 -1.11 -15.62
CA GLN A 44 -8.85 0.23 -15.22
C GLN A 44 -7.32 0.31 -15.11
N THR A 45 -6.66 -0.81 -14.79
CA THR A 45 -5.21 -0.85 -14.68
C THR A 45 -4.50 -1.08 -16.01
N ARG A 46 -5.09 -1.86 -16.91
CA ARG A 46 -4.47 -2.34 -18.14
C ARG A 46 -3.97 -1.21 -19.06
N GLY A 47 -4.77 -0.15 -19.24
CA GLY A 47 -4.47 0.93 -20.18
C GLY A 47 -3.17 1.69 -19.87
N TRP A 48 -2.98 2.10 -18.61
CA TRP A 48 -1.78 2.82 -18.21
C TRP A 48 -0.58 1.88 -18.00
N LEU A 49 -0.80 0.64 -17.54
CA LEU A 49 0.25 -0.39 -17.50
C LEU A 49 0.85 -0.64 -18.90
N SER A 50 0.01 -0.71 -19.93
CA SER A 50 0.48 -0.88 -21.32
C SER A 50 1.28 0.31 -21.84
N TYR A 51 0.86 1.54 -21.50
CA TYR A 51 1.58 2.75 -21.89
C TYR A 51 2.99 2.79 -21.29
N ILE A 52 3.12 2.42 -20.02
CA ILE A 52 4.41 2.47 -19.32
C ILE A 52 5.32 1.32 -19.76
N ALA A 53 4.78 0.12 -19.93
CA ALA A 53 5.53 -1.03 -20.43
C ALA A 53 6.17 -0.76 -21.80
N LYS A 54 5.54 0.05 -22.66
CA LYS A 54 6.08 0.44 -23.97
C LYS A 54 7.29 1.38 -23.89
N GLN A 55 7.48 2.09 -22.78
CA GLN A 55 8.56 3.08 -22.62
C GLN A 55 9.73 2.56 -21.77
N SER A 56 9.65 1.34 -21.25
CA SER A 56 10.62 0.79 -20.31
C SER A 56 11.16 -0.57 -20.73
N SER A 57 12.40 -0.89 -20.37
CA SER A 57 12.86 -2.28 -20.40
C SER A 57 12.06 -3.11 -19.38
N MET A 58 11.74 -4.35 -19.73
CA MET A 58 10.93 -5.28 -18.92
C MET A 58 11.48 -5.46 -17.50
N ASP A 59 12.80 -5.36 -17.35
CA ASP A 59 13.51 -5.49 -16.06
C ASP A 59 13.23 -4.32 -15.12
N ARG A 60 13.20 -3.08 -15.63
CA ARG A 60 12.92 -1.88 -14.81
C ARG A 60 11.48 -1.88 -14.31
N TRP A 61 10.56 -2.37 -15.13
CA TRP A 61 9.17 -2.49 -14.74
C TRP A 61 8.96 -3.56 -13.67
N SER A 62 9.60 -4.73 -13.85
CA SER A 62 9.62 -5.78 -12.84
C SER A 62 10.18 -5.28 -11.50
N ASN A 63 11.21 -4.42 -11.54
CA ASN A 63 11.75 -3.79 -10.33
C ASN A 63 10.69 -2.92 -9.63
N LEU A 64 9.99 -2.04 -10.36
CA LEU A 64 8.91 -1.22 -9.77
C LEU A 64 7.78 -2.09 -9.20
N ILE A 65 7.37 -3.15 -9.89
CA ILE A 65 6.37 -4.10 -9.38
C ILE A 65 6.83 -4.68 -8.04
N ASN A 66 8.09 -5.11 -7.93
CA ASN A 66 8.63 -5.70 -6.71
C ASN A 66 8.74 -4.68 -5.57
N LEU A 67 9.26 -3.48 -5.84
CA LEU A 67 9.42 -2.40 -4.85
C LEU A 67 8.08 -1.98 -4.24
N TYR A 68 7.04 -1.93 -5.08
CA TYR A 68 5.69 -1.50 -4.68
C TYR A 68 4.73 -2.68 -4.49
N GLU A 69 5.27 -3.88 -4.28
CA GLU A 69 4.54 -5.09 -3.87
C GLU A 69 3.38 -5.48 -4.80
N GLY A 70 3.48 -5.11 -6.09
CA GLY A 70 2.42 -5.32 -7.08
C GLY A 70 1.13 -4.54 -6.80
N ASN A 71 1.12 -3.64 -5.82
CA ASN A 71 -0.06 -2.87 -5.44
C ASN A 71 -0.40 -1.84 -6.54
N PRO A 72 -1.54 -1.97 -7.24
CA PRO A 72 -1.77 -1.12 -8.40
C PRO A 72 -2.10 0.33 -8.04
N PHE A 73 -2.56 0.61 -6.81
CA PHE A 73 -2.67 2.00 -6.33
C PHE A 73 -1.27 2.62 -6.21
N TYR A 74 -0.31 1.94 -5.58
CA TYR A 74 1.06 2.42 -5.48
C TYR A 74 1.66 2.61 -6.87
N LEU A 75 1.62 1.58 -7.71
CA LEU A 75 2.17 1.62 -9.07
C LEU A 75 1.55 2.74 -9.92
N LYS A 76 0.26 3.03 -9.77
CA LYS A 76 -0.41 4.13 -10.48
C LYS A 76 0.12 5.50 -10.02
N THR A 77 0.30 5.70 -8.72
CA THR A 77 0.82 6.97 -8.20
C THR A 77 2.28 7.18 -8.60
N ILE A 78 3.08 6.10 -8.60
CA ILE A 78 4.48 6.12 -9.02
C ILE A 78 4.60 6.37 -10.52
N ALA A 79 3.79 5.71 -11.33
CA ALA A 79 3.68 5.99 -12.76
C ALA A 79 3.39 7.47 -13.06
N ASN A 80 2.46 8.06 -12.31
CA ASN A 80 2.14 9.49 -12.46
C ASN A 80 3.33 10.36 -12.05
N SER A 81 4.05 10.01 -10.99
CA SER A 81 5.27 10.70 -10.56
C SER A 81 6.37 10.61 -11.63
N ILE A 82 6.67 9.41 -12.13
CA ILE A 82 7.62 9.18 -13.22
C ILE A 82 7.29 10.03 -14.43
N ARG A 83 6.03 10.05 -14.87
CA ARG A 83 5.62 10.84 -16.03
C ARG A 83 5.76 12.35 -15.79
N SER A 84 5.36 12.83 -14.62
CA SER A 84 5.28 14.28 -14.35
C SER A 84 6.59 14.92 -13.90
N VAL A 85 7.41 14.18 -13.13
CA VAL A 85 8.66 14.68 -12.55
C VAL A 85 9.87 14.23 -13.37
N PHE A 86 9.85 12.99 -13.85
CA PHE A 86 10.99 12.39 -14.57
C PHE A 86 10.74 12.30 -16.08
N ASN A 87 9.73 13.02 -16.60
CA ASN A 87 9.36 13.04 -18.02
C ASN A 87 9.20 11.63 -18.65
N GLY A 88 8.78 10.65 -17.86
CA GLY A 88 8.63 9.25 -18.30
C GLY A 88 9.88 8.37 -18.17
N TYR A 89 11.03 8.93 -17.80
CA TYR A 89 12.28 8.16 -17.66
C TYR A 89 12.32 7.38 -16.34
N ILE A 90 11.98 6.09 -16.42
CA ILE A 90 12.02 5.17 -15.26
C ILE A 90 13.45 5.02 -14.71
N SER A 91 14.47 5.09 -15.58
CA SER A 91 15.87 5.03 -15.15
C SER A 91 16.22 6.10 -14.14
N ASP A 92 15.71 7.32 -14.35
CA ASP A 92 16.05 8.48 -13.55
C ASP A 92 15.34 8.37 -12.19
N PHE A 93 14.08 7.94 -12.19
CA PHE A 93 13.35 7.61 -10.97
C PHE A 93 14.05 6.51 -10.14
N LEU A 94 14.50 5.43 -10.79
CA LEU A 94 15.19 4.34 -10.10
C LEU A 94 16.59 4.74 -9.61
N ALA A 95 17.22 5.75 -10.22
CA ALA A 95 18.54 6.23 -9.83
C ALA A 95 18.54 6.99 -8.49
N GLU A 96 17.38 7.39 -7.97
CA GLU A 96 17.23 7.96 -6.63
C GLU A 96 17.62 6.96 -5.54
N ASN A 97 17.65 5.65 -5.83
CA ASN A 97 18.02 4.57 -4.89
C ASN A 97 17.24 4.56 -3.57
N GLU A 98 16.03 5.14 -3.56
CA GLU A 98 15.15 5.21 -2.40
C GLU A 98 13.74 4.72 -2.76
N LEU A 99 13.04 4.14 -1.78
CA LEU A 99 11.64 3.76 -1.94
C LEU A 99 10.75 5.00 -1.76
N ILE A 100 10.40 5.64 -2.87
CA ILE A 100 9.64 6.89 -2.84
C ILE A 100 8.20 6.64 -2.39
N ILE A 101 7.79 7.33 -1.32
CA ILE A 101 6.42 7.41 -0.84
C ILE A 101 5.79 8.72 -1.33
N THR A 102 4.92 8.64 -2.34
CA THR A 102 4.21 9.82 -2.86
C THR A 102 3.19 10.34 -1.84
N LYS A 103 2.74 11.60 -1.99
CA LYS A 103 1.71 12.19 -1.12
C LYS A 103 0.41 11.37 -1.10
N ASP A 104 0.04 10.77 -2.23
CA ASP A 104 -1.16 9.93 -2.34
C ASP A 104 -0.99 8.63 -1.54
N ILE A 105 0.17 7.96 -1.67
CA ILE A 105 0.52 6.78 -0.85
C ILE A 105 0.54 7.16 0.63
N GLN A 106 1.21 8.26 0.98
CA GLN A 106 1.33 8.75 2.35
C GLN A 106 -0.04 8.98 2.98
N THR A 107 -0.97 9.61 2.27
CA THR A 107 -2.34 9.87 2.77
C THR A 107 -3.07 8.56 3.06
N ASN A 108 -2.97 7.57 2.16
CA ASN A 108 -3.59 6.27 2.36
C ASN A 108 -3.00 5.52 3.56
N LEU A 109 -1.66 5.47 3.65
CA LEU A 109 -0.97 4.81 4.76
C LEU A 109 -1.19 5.51 6.10
N GLN A 110 -1.36 6.83 6.11
CA GLN A 110 -1.72 7.58 7.31
C GLN A 110 -3.09 7.18 7.85
N LEU A 111 -4.08 6.98 6.98
CA LEU A 111 -5.39 6.48 7.40
C LEU A 111 -5.30 5.06 7.97
N LEU A 112 -4.51 4.19 7.34
CA LEU A 112 -4.27 2.83 7.84
C LEU A 112 -3.60 2.85 9.22
N PHE A 113 -2.55 3.66 9.39
CA PHE A 113 -1.81 3.79 10.64
C PHE A 113 -2.67 4.34 11.78
N LYS A 114 -3.47 5.39 11.51
CA LYS A 114 -4.41 5.95 12.50
C LYS A 114 -5.47 4.94 12.94
N GLY A 115 -5.81 3.98 12.09
CA GLY A 115 -6.75 2.89 12.40
C GLY A 115 -6.13 1.71 13.15
N LEU A 116 -4.84 1.79 13.52
CA LEU A 116 -4.17 0.78 14.37
C LEU A 116 -4.38 1.13 15.85
N SER A 117 -4.60 0.11 16.66
CA SER A 117 -4.57 0.20 18.12
C SER A 117 -3.18 0.61 18.63
N LEU A 118 -3.10 1.06 19.88
CA LEU A 118 -1.82 1.47 20.49
C LEU A 118 -0.79 0.33 20.52
N ILE A 119 -1.23 -0.92 20.69
CA ILE A 119 -0.32 -2.08 20.72
C ILE A 119 0.17 -2.38 19.30
N GLU A 120 -0.72 -2.34 18.30
CA GLU A 120 -0.33 -2.48 16.90
C GLU A 120 0.66 -1.38 16.48
N GLN A 121 0.41 -0.12 16.88
CA GLN A 121 1.33 1.00 16.61
C GLN A 121 2.73 0.76 17.21
N LYS A 122 2.82 0.28 18.46
CA LYS A 122 4.09 -0.09 19.08
C LYS A 122 4.82 -1.20 18.30
N ILE A 123 4.09 -2.22 17.85
CA ILE A 123 4.65 -3.33 17.07
C ILE A 123 5.18 -2.83 15.72
N VAL A 124 4.42 -2.02 14.98
CA VAL A 124 4.86 -1.54 13.66
C VAL A 124 6.03 -0.56 13.78
N ILE A 125 6.08 0.29 14.82
CA ILE A 125 7.24 1.17 15.09
C ILE A 125 8.48 0.32 15.43
N LYS A 126 8.32 -0.74 16.23
CA LYS A 126 9.43 -1.65 16.55
C LYS A 126 9.96 -2.36 15.29
N LEU A 127 9.07 -2.90 14.47
CA LEU A 127 9.44 -3.58 13.24
C LEU A 127 9.99 -2.63 12.18
N SER A 128 9.54 -1.36 12.14
CA SER A 128 10.06 -0.39 11.17
C SER A 128 11.53 -0.08 11.41
N ASN A 129 11.98 -0.11 12.66
CA ASN A 129 13.37 0.19 13.01
C ASN A 129 14.33 -1.01 12.85
N SER A 130 13.83 -2.22 12.57
CA SER A 130 14.65 -3.41 12.37
C SER A 130 14.92 -3.66 10.88
N GLU A 131 16.19 -3.91 10.49
CA GLU A 131 16.57 -4.43 9.16
C GLU A 131 16.35 -5.93 8.98
N GLN A 132 16.08 -6.64 10.08
CA GLN A 132 15.92 -8.09 10.09
C GLN A 132 14.49 -8.47 10.50
N PHE A 133 14.08 -9.66 10.09
CA PHE A 133 12.84 -10.27 10.59
C PHE A 133 12.96 -10.50 12.11
N LEU A 134 11.88 -10.23 12.85
CA LEU A 134 11.81 -10.45 14.29
C LEU A 134 10.86 -11.59 14.61
N SER A 135 11.27 -12.48 15.51
CA SER A 135 10.43 -13.55 16.04
C SER A 135 9.39 -13.03 17.02
N ARG A 136 8.38 -13.86 17.30
CA ARG A 136 7.37 -13.56 18.35
C ARG A 136 8.01 -13.35 19.72
N GLU A 137 9.06 -14.10 20.05
CA GLU A 137 9.72 -14.03 21.36
C GLU A 137 10.44 -12.70 21.53
N GLU A 138 11.12 -12.23 20.48
CA GLU A 138 11.80 -10.92 20.46
C GLU A 138 10.80 -9.78 20.55
N LEU A 139 9.70 -9.83 19.78
CA LEU A 139 8.64 -8.83 19.86
C LEU A 139 7.98 -8.78 21.24
N LYS A 140 7.66 -9.96 21.80
CA LYS A 140 7.05 -10.06 23.13
C LYS A 140 7.94 -9.45 24.21
N THR A 141 9.23 -9.81 24.20
CA THR A 141 10.20 -9.39 25.22
C THR A 141 10.54 -7.91 25.07
N SER A 142 10.75 -7.43 23.85
CA SER A 142 11.17 -6.04 23.61
C SER A 142 10.06 -5.01 23.84
N LEU A 143 8.79 -5.41 23.74
CA LEU A 143 7.64 -4.54 23.92
C LEU A 143 6.88 -4.80 25.23
N ASP A 144 7.34 -5.75 26.05
CA ASP A 144 6.70 -6.19 27.29
C ASP A 144 5.19 -6.47 27.11
N LEU A 145 4.87 -7.32 26.12
CA LEU A 145 3.49 -7.64 25.75
C LEU A 145 3.02 -8.97 26.34
N SER A 146 1.73 -9.04 26.67
CA SER A 146 1.08 -10.32 26.95
C SER A 146 1.02 -11.18 25.68
N SER A 147 0.89 -12.50 25.83
CA SER A 147 0.72 -13.38 24.67
C SER A 147 -0.53 -13.04 23.86
N THR A 148 -1.63 -12.70 24.54
CA THR A 148 -2.90 -12.36 23.92
C THR A 148 -2.80 -11.08 23.10
N ASP A 149 -2.18 -10.04 23.66
CA ASP A 149 -1.99 -8.76 22.99
C ASP A 149 -1.11 -8.91 21.74
N LEU A 150 -0.01 -9.65 21.87
CA LEU A 150 0.88 -9.89 20.73
C LEU A 150 0.18 -10.68 19.62
N ILE A 151 -0.50 -11.77 19.96
CA ILE A 151 -1.15 -12.64 18.95
C ILE A 151 -2.25 -11.87 18.22
N ASN A 152 -3.17 -11.22 18.96
CA ASN A 152 -4.27 -10.48 18.35
C ASN A 152 -3.78 -9.32 17.47
N SER A 153 -2.71 -8.63 17.91
CA SER A 153 -2.13 -7.54 17.13
C SER A 153 -1.43 -8.05 15.87
N LEU A 154 -0.67 -9.13 15.95
CA LEU A 154 -0.03 -9.73 14.77
C LEU A 154 -1.07 -10.26 13.77
N GLU A 155 -2.14 -10.90 14.24
CA GLU A 155 -3.23 -11.37 13.38
C GLU A 155 -3.94 -10.20 12.68
N SER A 156 -4.28 -9.14 13.42
CA SER A 156 -4.90 -7.94 12.84
C SER A 156 -3.99 -7.28 11.80
N LEU A 157 -2.70 -7.10 12.10
CA LEU A 157 -1.73 -6.53 11.16
C LEU A 157 -1.54 -7.42 9.91
N GLN A 158 -1.55 -8.75 10.08
CA GLN A 158 -1.45 -9.68 8.96
C GLN A 158 -2.71 -9.66 8.09
N ASN A 159 -3.90 -9.58 8.69
CA ASN A 159 -5.17 -9.44 7.96
C ASN A 159 -5.27 -8.13 7.17
N ARG A 160 -4.53 -7.10 7.57
CA ARG A 160 -4.37 -5.84 6.85
C ARG A 160 -3.23 -5.86 5.83
N TYR A 161 -2.56 -6.99 5.64
CA TYR A 161 -1.42 -7.16 4.73
C TYR A 161 -0.24 -6.21 5.04
N LEU A 162 -0.06 -5.82 6.31
CA LEU A 162 1.04 -4.93 6.73
C LEU A 162 2.31 -5.68 7.13
N LEU A 163 2.22 -7.01 7.27
CA LEU A 163 3.30 -7.90 7.67
C LEU A 163 3.64 -8.89 6.57
N MET A 164 4.93 -9.08 6.36
CA MET A 164 5.49 -10.27 5.73
C MET A 164 5.98 -11.23 6.80
N LYS A 165 5.84 -12.54 6.55
CA LYS A 165 6.34 -13.57 7.44
C LYS A 165 7.15 -14.61 6.70
N ILE A 166 8.16 -15.14 7.36
CA ILE A 166 8.93 -16.30 6.92
C ILE A 166 8.86 -17.38 7.99
N THR A 167 8.92 -18.63 7.54
CA THR A 167 8.95 -19.80 8.40
C THR A 167 10.22 -20.57 8.09
N GLU A 168 11.22 -20.41 8.94
CA GLU A 168 12.41 -21.26 8.98
C GLU A 168 12.32 -22.11 10.26
N ASP A 169 13.31 -22.03 11.15
CA ASP A 169 13.27 -22.69 12.46
C ASP A 169 12.23 -22.05 13.41
N LYS A 170 11.90 -20.78 13.18
CA LYS A 170 10.88 -20.02 13.91
C LYS A 170 10.06 -19.16 12.94
N ILE A 171 8.85 -18.80 13.35
CA ILE A 171 8.05 -17.80 12.62
C ILE A 171 8.59 -16.41 12.95
N MET A 172 8.97 -15.66 11.91
CA MET A 172 9.50 -14.31 12.02
C MET A 172 8.77 -13.34 11.12
N PHE A 173 8.74 -12.07 11.51
CA PHE A 173 7.91 -11.01 10.92
C PHE A 173 8.76 -9.80 10.54
N ILE A 174 8.39 -9.16 9.45
CA ILE A 174 8.85 -7.82 9.06
C ILE A 174 7.68 -7.04 8.46
N LEU A 175 7.74 -5.72 8.44
CA LEU A 175 6.75 -4.92 7.74
C LEU A 175 6.89 -5.06 6.22
N SER A 176 5.76 -4.92 5.51
CA SER A 176 5.75 -4.61 4.06
C SER A 176 6.73 -3.45 3.77
N PRO A 177 7.57 -3.49 2.72
CA PRO A 177 8.57 -2.45 2.46
C PRO A 177 7.97 -1.04 2.32
N VAL A 178 6.84 -0.91 1.63
CA VAL A 178 6.17 0.38 1.43
C VAL A 178 5.62 0.92 2.75
N PHE A 179 4.98 0.06 3.55
CA PHE A 179 4.47 0.48 4.85
C PHE A 179 5.60 0.79 5.85
N ARG A 180 6.67 0.00 5.82
CA ARG A 180 7.88 0.20 6.62
C ARG A 180 8.50 1.57 6.39
N GLU A 181 8.66 1.94 5.11
CA GLU A 181 9.22 3.21 4.71
C GLU A 181 8.35 4.39 5.19
N TYR A 182 7.03 4.25 5.07
CA TYR A 182 6.10 5.23 5.64
C TYR A 182 6.27 5.41 7.15
N VAL A 183 6.28 4.31 7.92
CA VAL A 183 6.41 4.38 9.40
C VAL A 183 7.76 5.00 9.80
N ARG A 184 8.85 4.66 9.10
CA ARG A 184 10.19 5.25 9.30
C ARG A 184 10.23 6.76 9.12
N ASN A 185 9.46 7.29 8.18
CA ASN A 185 9.55 8.69 7.79
C ASN A 185 8.50 9.58 8.47
N CYS A 186 7.35 9.01 8.87
CA CYS A 186 6.21 9.79 9.34
C CYS A 186 5.82 9.56 10.80
N CYS A 187 6.24 8.44 11.41
CA CYS A 187 5.70 7.98 12.70
C CYS A 187 6.78 7.80 13.77
N LYS A 188 7.92 8.49 13.64
CA LYS A 188 8.93 8.56 14.71
C LYS A 188 8.40 9.46 15.84
N ASP A 189 8.62 9.01 17.08
CA ASP A 189 8.31 9.74 18.31
C ASP A 189 8.86 11.18 18.28
#